data_AF-A0A1R1E147-F1
#
_entry.id   AF-A0A1R1E147-F1
#
_cell.length_a   1.000
_cell.length_b   1.000
_cell.length_c   1.000
_cell.angle_alpha   90.00
_cell.angle_beta   90.00
_cell.angle_gamma   90.00
#
_symmetry.space_group_name_H-M   'P 1'
#
loop_
_entity.id
_entity.type
_entity.pdbx_description
1 polymer ?
#
loop_
_entity_poly.entity_id
_entity_poly.type
_entity_poly.pdbx_seq_one_letter_code
_entity_poly.pdbx_strand_id
1 'polypeptide(L)' 'MDISSQEEHMIQALREVALPPLFVLIRIRNDILNDTVNIEEGRRNEIVSTLERYIAPLWEDYHKEKNAQANEGASGLE' A
#
# COMPACT_ATOMS: atom_id res chain seq x y z
N MET A 1 15.82 14.03 18.35
CA MET A 1 15.86 14.54 16.97
C MET A 1 14.75 15.57 16.92
N ASP A 2 15.09 16.84 16.71
CA ASP A 2 14.11 17.92 16.72
C ASP A 2 13.31 17.85 15.41
N ILE A 3 12.02 17.57 15.53
CA ILE A 3 11.09 17.51 14.39
C ILE A 3 10.63 18.95 14.13
N SER A 4 10.80 19.43 12.91
CA SER A 4 10.32 20.76 12.52
C SER A 4 8.79 20.82 12.49
N SER A 5 8.22 22.01 12.61
CA SER A 5 6.76 22.20 12.51
C SER A 5 6.18 21.69 11.17
N GLN A 6 6.96 21.77 10.09
CA GLN A 6 6.54 21.19 8.79
C GLN A 6 6.47 19.67 8.86
N GLU A 7 7.46 19.02 9.47
CA GLU A 7 7.47 17.58 9.65
C GLU A 7 6.35 17.11 10.58
N GLU A 8 6.04 17.86 11.64
CA GLU A 8 4.88 17.58 12.51
C GLU A 8 3.55 17.62 11.72
N HIS A 9 3.36 18.63 10.87
CA HIS A 9 2.16 18.73 10.04
C HIS A 9 2.08 17.58 9.04
N MET A 10 3.20 17.18 8.45
CA MET A 10 3.24 16.01 7.56
C MET A 10 2.93 14.71 8.31
N ILE A 11 3.49 14.52 9.50
CA ILE A 11 3.19 13.35 10.35
C ILE A 11 1.71 13.30 10.71
N GLN A 12 1.11 14.43 11.06
CA GLN A 12 -0.31 14.51 11.38
C GLN A 12 -1.19 14.17 10.17
N ALA A 13 -0.90 14.76 9.01
CA ALA A 13 -1.60 14.45 7.77
C ALA A 13 -1.52 12.95 7.42
N LEU A 14 -0.34 12.33 7.58
CA LEU A 14 -0.15 10.91 7.34
C LEU A 14 -0.89 10.02 8.34
N ARG A 15 -1.06 10.44 9.60
CA ARG A 15 -1.81 9.71 10.63
C ARG A 15 -3.31 9.76 10.40
N GLU A 16 -3.82 10.87 9.87
CA GLU A 16 -5.24 11.08 9.62
C GLU A 16 -5.72 10.39 8.34
N VAL A 17 -4.80 10.04 7.43
CA VAL A 17 -5.15 9.33 6.20
C VAL A 17 -5.43 7.85 6.50
N ALA A 18 -6.68 7.45 6.28
CA ALA A 18 -7.02 6.03 6.15
C ALA A 18 -6.40 5.50 4.86
N LEU A 19 -5.32 4.71 4.99
CA LEU A 19 -4.71 4.06 3.83
C LEU A 19 -5.66 3.00 3.27
N PRO A 20 -5.88 2.96 1.95
CA PRO A 20 -6.67 1.90 1.33
C PRO A 20 -6.09 0.51 1.68
N PRO A 21 -6.94 -0.52 1.83
CA PRO A 21 -6.51 -1.86 2.25
C PRO A 21 -5.33 -2.43 1.44
N LEU A 22 -5.27 -2.14 0.15
CA LEU A 22 -4.16 -2.52 -0.74
C LEU A 22 -2.79 -2.03 -0.22
N PHE A 23 -2.69 -0.75 0.14
CA PHE A 23 -1.42 -0.16 0.59
C PHE A 23 -0.99 -0.72 1.95
N VAL A 24 -1.95 -0.99 2.83
CA VAL A 24 -1.69 -1.63 4.13
C VAL A 24 -1.15 -3.05 3.94
N LEU A 25 -1.75 -3.84 3.05
CA LEU A 25 -1.29 -5.20 2.74
C LEU A 25 0.11 -5.22 2.12
N ILE A 26 0.41 -4.30 1.20
CA ILE A 26 1.75 -4.15 0.61
C ILE A 26 2.78 -3.82 1.69
N ARG A 27 2.46 -2.90 2.60
CA ARG A 27 3.35 -2.55 3.72
C ARG A 27 3.64 -3.77 4.60
N ILE A 28 2.60 -4.47 5.05
CA ILE A 28 2.75 -5.67 5.89
C ILE A 28 3.59 -6.73 5.18
N ARG A 29 3.35 -6.95 3.89
CA ARG A 29 4.13 -7.89 3.07
C ARG A 29 5.62 -7.53 3.05
N ASN A 30 5.94 -6.24 2.94
CA ASN A 30 7.33 -5.78 2.93
C ASN A 30 7.97 -5.83 4.31
N ASP A 31 7.24 -5.49 5.38
CA ASP A 31 7.74 -5.58 6.75
C ASP A 31 8.09 -7.04 7.08
N ILE A 32 7.23 -7.99 6.70
CA ILE A 32 7.47 -9.44 6.91
C ILE A 32 8.60 -9.97 6.03
N LEU A 33 8.66 -9.58 4.75
CA LEU A 33 9.74 -10.01 3.85
C LEU A 33 11.12 -9.60 4.39
N ASN A 34 11.22 -8.45 5.04
CA ASN A 34 12.48 -7.93 5.57
C ASN A 34 12.75 -8.35 7.02
N ASP A 35 11.82 -9.04 7.68
CA ASP A 35 12.04 -9.59 9.03
C ASP A 35 12.84 -10.89 8.95
N THR A 36 14.17 -10.75 8.96
CA THR A 36 15.13 -11.86 8.98
C THR A 36 15.52 -12.30 10.38
N VAL A 37 15.05 -11.58 11.42
CA VAL A 37 15.48 -11.77 12.81
C VAL A 37 14.43 -12.54 13.61
N ASN A 38 13.15 -12.22 13.43
CA ASN A 38 12.06 -12.76 14.26
C ASN A 38 11.24 -13.83 13.55
N ILE A 39 11.36 -13.96 12.22
CA ILE A 39 10.57 -14.90 11.41
C ILE A 39 11.51 -15.84 10.66
N GLU A 40 11.33 -17.14 10.88
CA GLU A 40 12.00 -18.18 10.12
C GLU A 40 11.69 -18.04 8.62
N GLU A 41 12.71 -18.25 7.78
CA GLU A 41 12.61 -18.08 6.33
C GLU A 41 11.46 -18.84 5.66
N GLY A 42 11.26 -20.12 6.01
CA GLY A 42 10.16 -20.91 5.45
C GLY A 42 8.79 -20.28 5.72
N ARG A 43 8.55 -19.95 7.00
CA ARG A 43 7.31 -19.29 7.44
C ARG A 43 7.15 -17.90 6.84
N ARG A 44 8.23 -17.14 6.72
CA ARG A 44 8.24 -15.83 6.06
C ARG A 44 7.78 -15.95 4.60
N ASN A 45 8.32 -16.92 3.87
CA ASN A 45 7.98 -17.15 2.47
C ASN A 45 6.51 -17.57 2.30
N GLU A 46 5.99 -18.41 3.20
CA GLU A 46 4.57 -18.80 3.21
C GLU A 46 3.64 -17.61 3.43
N ILE A 47 3.97 -16.75 4.40
CA ILE A 47 3.17 -15.57 4.70
C ILE A 47 3.22 -14.57 3.54
N VAL A 48 4.40 -14.30 2.99
CA VAL A 48 4.58 -13.41 1.82
C VAL A 48 3.77 -13.93 0.63
N SER A 49 3.88 -15.22 0.31
CA SER A 49 3.12 -15.85 -0.79
C SER A 49 1.61 -15.75 -0.58
N THR A 50 1.15 -15.85 0.66
CA THR A 50 -0.27 -15.69 1.01
C THR A 50 -0.73 -14.25 0.82
N LEU A 51 0.06 -13.27 1.28
CA LEU A 51 -0.23 -11.85 1.09
C LEU A 51 -0.26 -11.45 -0.39
N GLU A 52 0.65 -11.99 -1.20
CA GLU A 52 0.69 -11.73 -2.65
C GLU A 52 -0.60 -12.19 -3.36
N ARG A 53 -1.22 -13.29 -2.92
CA ARG A 53 -2.53 -13.73 -3.46
C ARG A 53 -3.67 -12.75 -3.15
N TYR A 54 -3.61 -12.02 -2.05
CA TYR A 54 -4.58 -10.98 -1.72
C TYR A 54 -4.27 -9.65 -2.38
N ILE A 55 -2.98 -9.30 -2.50
CA ILE A 55 -2.54 -8.04 -3.13
C ILE A 55 -2.82 -8.04 -4.62
N ALA A 56 -2.60 -9.17 -5.33
CA ALA A 56 -2.75 -9.24 -6.78
C ALA A 56 -4.13 -8.75 -7.30
N PRO A 57 -5.28 -9.29 -6.85
CA PRO A 57 -6.58 -8.82 -7.33
C PRO A 57 -6.86 -7.36 -6.94
N LEU A 58 -6.50 -6.95 -5.72
CA LEU A 58 -6.66 -5.57 -5.26
C LEU A 58 -5.83 -4.58 -6.09
N TRP A 59 -4.64 -4.99 -6.50
CA TRP A 59 -3.76 -4.20 -7.37
C TRP A 59 -4.37 -4.05 -8.77
N GLU A 60 -4.92 -5.12 -9.33
CA GLU A 60 -5.63 -5.07 -10.60
C GLU A 60 -6.83 -4.13 -10.55
N ASP A 61 -7.67 -4.25 -9.53
CA ASP A 61 -8.88 -3.43 -9.37
C ASP A 61 -8.53 -1.95 -9.25
N TYR A 62 -7.53 -1.62 -8.43
CA TYR A 62 -7.01 -0.24 -8.30
C TYR A 62 -6.55 0.34 -9.66
N HIS A 63 -5.88 -0.44 -10.50
CA HIS A 63 -5.43 0.03 -11.81
C HIS A 63 -6.56 0.09 -12.83
N LYS A 64 -7.55 -0.80 -12.77
CA LYS A 64 -8.76 -0.76 -13.61
C LYS A 64 -9.59 0.50 -13.29
N GLU A 65 -9.84 0.78 -12.03
CA GLU A 65 -10.56 1.97 -11.57
C GLU A 65 -9.83 3.26 -11.97
N LYS A 66 -8.51 3.32 -11.78
CA LYS A 66 -7.69 4.45 -12.19
C LYS A 66 -7.76 4.72 -13.70
N ASN A 67 -7.72 3.66 -14.50
CA ASN A 67 -7.82 3.79 -15.96
C ASN A 67 -9.24 4.18 -16.42
N ALA A 68 -10.28 3.70 -15.73
CA ALA A 68 -11.66 4.09 -16.00
C ALA A 68 -11.91 5.58 -15.70
N GLN A 69 -11.45 6.07 -14.56
CA GLN A 69 -11.55 7.50 -14.20
C GLN A 69 -10.77 8.41 -15.16
N ALA A 70 -9.63 7.94 -15.68
CA ALA A 70 -8.86 8.67 -16.69
C ALA A 70 -9.58 8.75 -18.05
N ASN A 71 -10.35 7.73 -18.42
CA ASN A 71 -11.12 7.69 -19.67
C ASN A 71 -12.41 8.52 -19.60
N GLU A 72 -13.08 8.55 -18.45
CA GLU A 72 -14.27 9.41 -18.23
C GLU A 72 -13.90 10.90 -18.25
N GLY A 73 -12.74 11.28 -17.71
CA GLY A 73 -12.23 12.65 -17.80
C GLY A 73 -11.88 13.11 -19.22
N ALA A 74 -11.59 12.19 -20.13
CA ALA A 74 -11.27 12.49 -21.53
C ALA A 74 -12.52 12.61 -22.43
N SER A 75 -13.63 11.96 -22.07
CA SER A 75 -14.88 11.97 -22.86
C SER A 75 -15.80 13.17 -22.54
N GLY A 76 -15.45 14.00 -21.56
CA GLY A 76 -16.20 15.21 -21.19
C GLY A 76 -15.75 16.49 -21.92
N LEU A 77 -14.89 16.39 -22.93
CA LEU A 77 -14.32 17.52 -23.68
C LEU A 77 -14.72 17.56 -25.16
N GLU A 78 -15.73 16.80 -25.59
CA GLU A 78 -16.29 16.86 -26.96
C GLU A 78 -17.70 17.47 -26.99
#